data_AF-A0A2L0VW56-F1
#
_entry.id   AF-A0A2L0VW56-F1
#
_cell.length_a   1.000
_cell.length_b   1.000
_cell.length_c   1.000
_cell.angle_alpha   90.00
_cell.angle_beta   90.00
_cell.angle_gamma   90.00
#
_symmetry.space_group_name_H-M   'P 1'
#
loop_
_entity.id
_entity.type
_entity.pdbx_description
1 polymer ?
#
loop_
_entity_poly.entity_id
_entity_poly.type
_entity_poly.pdbx_seq_one_letter_code
_entity_poly.pdbx_strand_id
1 'polypeptide(L)'
;MPNVRRECLRPADDGWEPPTAAEVREIIAETGLSGSGVARFLGISSKGSRVIRRWAGGEDQIPYSAWALLCDRAGYRRIWEPREE
;
A
#
# COMPACT_ATOMS: atom_id res chain seq x y z
N MET A 1 -6.55 14.32 -7.33
CA MET A 1 -7.56 13.48 -6.64
C MET A 1 -6.89 12.13 -6.44
N PRO A 2 -6.82 11.59 -5.21
CA PRO A 2 -6.29 10.24 -5.04
C PRO A 2 -7.15 9.29 -5.87
N ASN A 3 -6.52 8.55 -6.78
CA ASN A 3 -7.14 7.66 -7.76
C ASN A 3 -7.13 6.22 -7.22
N VAL A 4 -7.19 6.08 -5.89
CA VAL A 4 -7.20 4.80 -5.19
C VAL A 4 -8.63 4.38 -4.96
N ARG A 5 -8.98 3.20 -5.49
CA ARG A 5 -10.30 2.60 -5.34
C ARG A 5 -10.65 2.37 -3.88
N ARG A 6 -11.95 2.51 -3.54
CA ARG A 6 -12.43 2.33 -2.16
C ARG A 6 -12.31 0.88 -1.72
N GLU A 7 -12.40 -0.04 -2.65
CA GLU A 7 -12.22 -1.48 -2.49
C GLU A 7 -10.82 -1.81 -1.99
N CYS A 8 -9.80 -1.02 -2.36
CA CYS A 8 -8.44 -1.18 -1.86
C CYS A 8 -8.28 -0.71 -0.41
N LEU A 9 -9.23 0.07 0.12
CA LEU A 9 -9.21 0.61 1.49
C LEU A 9 -10.15 -0.16 2.43
N ARG A 10 -10.48 -1.41 2.10
CA ARG A 10 -11.32 -2.30 2.91
C ARG A 10 -10.51 -3.29 3.75
N PRO A 11 -11.12 -3.90 4.78
CA PRO A 11 -10.52 -5.00 5.53
C PRO A 11 -10.22 -6.21 4.63
N ALA A 12 -9.14 -6.94 4.92
CA ALA A 12 -8.71 -8.08 4.11
C ALA A 12 -9.78 -9.20 4.01
N ASP A 13 -10.60 -9.32 5.04
CA ASP A 13 -11.69 -10.29 5.18
C ASP A 13 -13.06 -9.74 4.71
N ASP A 14 -13.14 -8.46 4.32
CA ASP A 14 -14.39 -7.78 3.93
C ASP A 14 -14.28 -7.10 2.55
N GLY A 15 -14.06 -7.92 1.52
CA GLY A 15 -14.10 -7.46 0.13
C GLY A 15 -12.94 -6.55 -0.28
N TRP A 16 -11.77 -6.70 0.35
CA TRP A 16 -10.54 -6.05 -0.12
C TRP A 16 -10.16 -6.55 -1.51
N GLU A 17 -9.92 -5.59 -2.42
CA GLU A 17 -9.30 -5.87 -3.71
C GLU A 17 -7.86 -5.38 -3.73
N PRO A 18 -6.93 -6.20 -4.26
CA PRO A 18 -5.53 -5.80 -4.39
C PRO A 18 -5.40 -4.56 -5.29
N PRO A 19 -4.59 -3.57 -4.89
CA PRO A 19 -4.40 -2.36 -5.67
C PRO A 19 -3.60 -2.66 -6.95
N THR A 20 -3.86 -1.84 -7.96
CA THR A 20 -3.11 -1.80 -9.21
C THR A 20 -1.76 -1.10 -9.01
N ALA A 21 -0.86 -1.31 -9.97
CA ALA A 21 0.44 -0.65 -10.00
C ALA A 21 0.35 0.88 -9.93
N ALA A 22 -0.69 1.48 -10.52
CA ALA A 22 -0.93 2.92 -10.47
C ALA A 22 -1.29 3.38 -9.06
N GLU A 23 -2.24 2.68 -8.42
CA GLU A 23 -2.69 2.96 -7.04
C GLU A 23 -1.53 2.81 -6.04
N VAL A 24 -0.67 1.80 -6.24
CA VAL A 24 0.55 1.62 -5.45
C VAL A 24 1.49 2.81 -5.56
N ARG A 25 1.72 3.32 -6.77
CA ARG A 25 2.57 4.50 -6.97
C ARG A 25 2.00 5.74 -6.30
N GLU A 26 0.67 5.92 -6.37
CA GLU A 26 -0.01 7.05 -5.76
C GLU A 26 0.13 7.05 -4.24
N ILE A 27 -0.20 5.95 -3.56
CA ILE A 27 -0.06 5.87 -2.10
C ILE A 27 1.40 6.05 -1.69
N ILE A 28 2.36 5.46 -2.41
CA ILE A 28 3.78 5.67 -2.12
C ILE A 28 4.15 7.16 -2.25
N ALA A 29 3.68 7.85 -3.30
CA ALA A 29 3.90 9.28 -3.47
C ALA A 29 3.26 10.10 -2.32
N GLU A 30 2.06 9.73 -1.88
CA GLU A 30 1.37 10.38 -0.76
C GLU A 30 2.07 10.15 0.59
N THR A 31 2.78 9.03 0.76
CA THR A 31 3.60 8.81 1.97
C THR A 31 4.80 9.77 2.07
N GLY A 32 5.20 10.39 0.95
CA GLY A 32 6.40 11.23 0.84
C GLY A 32 7.72 10.45 0.97
N LEU A 33 7.68 9.11 0.96
CA LEU A 33 8.85 8.25 1.09
C LEU A 33 9.44 7.91 -0.28
N SER A 34 10.77 7.79 -0.35
CA SER A 34 11.43 7.17 -1.50
C SER A 34 11.22 5.66 -1.50
N GLY A 35 11.43 4.99 -2.65
CA GLY A 35 11.27 3.52 -2.72
C GLY A 35 12.14 2.73 -1.73
N SER A 36 13.32 3.24 -1.36
CA SER A 36 14.15 2.67 -0.28
C SER A 36 13.62 3.00 1.11
N GLY A 37 13.04 4.19 1.30
CA GLY A 37 12.34 4.58 2.52
C GLY A 37 11.11 3.70 2.78
N VAL A 38 10.32 3.42 1.75
CA VAL A 38 9.18 2.48 1.80
C VAL A 38 9.63 1.08 2.19
N ALA A 39 10.69 0.55 1.55
CA ALA A 39 11.22 -0.76 1.90
C ALA A 39 11.64 -0.84 3.38
N ARG A 40 12.34 0.20 3.88
CA ARG A 40 12.72 0.30 5.29
C ARG A 40 11.52 0.40 6.22
N PHE A 41 10.53 1.21 5.86
CA PHE A 41 9.29 1.37 6.64
C PHE A 41 8.52 0.05 6.76
N LEU A 42 8.46 -0.72 5.69
CA LEU A 42 7.82 -2.03 5.65
C LEU A 42 8.68 -3.16 6.23
N GLY A 43 9.89 -2.87 6.72
CA GLY A 43 10.82 -3.88 7.24
C GLY A 43 11.36 -4.84 6.18
N ILE A 44 11.19 -4.52 4.89
CA ILE A 44 11.74 -5.30 3.79
C ILE A 44 13.22 -4.92 3.69
N SER A 45 14.11 -5.94 3.69
CA SER A 45 15.57 -5.82 3.60
C SER A 45 16.06 -4.68 2.70
N SER A 46 17.29 -4.18 2.87
CA SER A 46 17.90 -3.14 2.02
C SER A 46 17.87 -3.45 0.50
N LYS A 47 17.65 -4.72 0.09
CA LYS A 47 17.36 -5.13 -1.31
C LYS A 47 15.89 -4.95 -1.73
N GLY A 48 15.04 -4.46 -0.85
CA GLY A 48 13.59 -4.34 -0.97
C GLY A 48 13.14 -3.32 -2.00
N SER A 49 14.03 -2.43 -2.48
CA SER A 49 13.70 -1.52 -3.58
C SER A 49 13.33 -2.26 -4.87
N ARG A 50 13.78 -3.51 -5.05
CA ARG A 50 13.34 -4.37 -6.17
C ARG A 50 11.89 -4.81 -5.98
N VAL A 51 11.50 -5.17 -4.76
CA VAL A 51 10.12 -5.56 -4.43
C VAL A 51 9.18 -4.36 -4.65
N ILE A 52 9.55 -3.18 -4.14
CA ILE A 52 8.75 -1.96 -4.35
C ILE A 52 8.60 -1.63 -5.84
N ARG A 53 9.68 -1.79 -6.64
CA ARG A 53 9.61 -1.61 -8.09
C ARG A 53 8.71 -2.61 -8.78
N ARG A 54 8.67 -3.88 -8.35
CA ARG A 54 7.78 -4.88 -8.92
C ARG A 54 6.32 -4.56 -8.62
N TRP A 55 5.99 -4.13 -7.40
CA TRP A 55 4.64 -3.67 -7.05
C TRP A 55 4.22 -2.44 -7.84
N ALA A 56 5.09 -1.43 -7.89
CA ALA A 56 4.86 -0.24 -8.70
C ALA A 56 4.85 -0.56 -10.21
N GLY A 57 5.47 -1.64 -10.66
CA GLY A 57 5.50 -2.09 -12.05
C GLY A 57 4.32 -2.97 -12.44
N GLY A 58 3.56 -3.49 -11.47
CA GLY A 58 2.53 -4.50 -11.71
C GLY A 58 3.08 -5.91 -11.99
N GLU A 59 4.38 -6.13 -11.75
CA GLU A 59 5.03 -7.44 -11.88
C GLU A 59 4.66 -8.37 -10.73
N ASP A 60 4.46 -7.82 -9.53
CA ASP A 60 4.01 -8.52 -8.33
C ASP A 60 2.86 -7.74 -7.69
N GLN A 61 1.97 -8.44 -6.99
CA GLN A 61 0.98 -7.80 -6.12
C GLN A 61 1.57 -7.48 -4.74
N ILE A 62 1.14 -6.35 -4.18
CA ILE A 62 1.48 -5.97 -2.82
C ILE A 62 0.64 -6.78 -1.82
N PRO A 63 1.26 -7.40 -0.79
CA PRO A 63 0.52 -8.05 0.28
C PRO A 63 -0.35 -7.04 1.05
N TYR A 64 -1.52 -7.49 1.53
CA TYR A 64 -2.43 -6.66 2.31
C TYR A 64 -1.74 -5.96 3.49
N SER A 65 -0.93 -6.69 4.26
CA SER A 65 -0.22 -6.15 5.42
C SER A 65 0.72 -4.99 5.07
N ALA A 66 1.40 -5.07 3.93
CA ALA A 66 2.25 -3.99 3.43
C ALA A 66 1.43 -2.80 2.95
N TRP A 67 0.32 -3.06 2.24
CA TRP A 67 -0.59 -2.03 1.77
C TRP A 67 -1.24 -1.25 2.92
N ALA A 68 -1.77 -1.97 3.91
CA ALA A 68 -2.33 -1.42 5.14
C ALA A 68 -1.40 -0.40 5.80
N LEU A 69 -0.13 -0.77 6.03
CA LEU A 69 0.85 0.13 6.63
C LEU A 69 1.10 1.39 5.78
N LEU A 70 1.12 1.26 4.46
CA LEU A 70 1.29 2.41 3.57
C LEU A 70 0.06 3.32 3.57
N CYS A 71 -1.15 2.76 3.55
CA CYS A 71 -2.40 3.49 3.66
C CYS A 71 -2.47 4.27 4.98
N ASP A 72 -2.09 3.64 6.10
CA ASP A 72 -2.02 4.32 7.40
C ASP A 72 -1.00 5.46 7.39
N ARG A 73 0.17 5.23 6.78
CA ARG A 73 1.21 6.25 6.64
C ARG A 73 0.80 7.42 5.74
N ALA A 74 0.00 7.16 4.70
CA ALA A 74 -0.58 8.14 3.80
C ALA A 74 -1.79 8.87 4.41
N GLY A 75 -2.33 8.40 5.53
CA GLY A 75 -3.41 9.05 6.28
C GLY A 75 -4.78 8.39 6.14
N TYR A 76 -4.93 7.31 5.37
CA TYR A 76 -6.15 6.50 5.23
C TYR A 76 -6.32 5.52 6.40
N ARG A 77 -6.02 6.00 7.63
CA ARG A 77 -5.79 5.20 8.84
C ARG A 77 -6.68 3.96 8.94
N ARG A 78 -6.04 2.83 9.26
CA ARG A 78 -6.67 1.59 9.74
C ARG A 78 -7.76 1.01 8.83
N ILE A 79 -7.39 0.76 7.58
CA ILE A 79 -8.25 0.03 6.62
C ILE A 79 -8.61 -1.39 7.08
N TRP A 80 -7.95 -1.91 8.12
CA TRP A 80 -8.19 -3.23 8.72
C TRP A 80 -9.11 -3.20 9.93
N GLU A 81 -9.45 -2.02 10.46
CA GLU A 81 -10.45 -1.93 11.52
C GLU A 81 -11.84 -2.00 10.90
N PRO A 82 -12.74 -2.89 11.39
CA PRO A 82 -14.14 -2.77 11.06
C PRO A 82 -14.60 -1.38 11.51
N ARG A 83 -15.30 -0.66 10.64
CA ARG A 83 -15.89 0.62 11.05
C ARG A 83 -16.98 0.29 12.06
N GLU A 84 -16.69 0.47 13.35
CA GLU A 84 -17.72 0.46 14.37
C GLU A 84 -18.66 1.65 14.09
N GLU A 85 -19.88 1.34 13.67
CA GLU A 85 -21.02 2.27 13.60
C GLU A 85 -21.65 2.47 14.98
#